data_AF-A0A7S2A7N7-F1
#
_entry.id   AF-A0A7S2A7N7-F1
#
_cell.length_a   1.000
_cell.length_b   1.000
_cell.length_c   1.000
_cell.angle_alpha   90.00
_cell.angle_beta   90.00
_cell.angle_gamma   90.00
#
_symmetry.space_group_name_H-M   'P 1'
#
loop_
_entity.id
_entity.type
_entity.pdbx_description
1 polymer ?
#
loop_
_entity_poly.entity_id
_entity_poly.type
_entity_poly.pdbx_seq_one_letter_code
_entity_poly.pdbx_strand_id
1 'polypeptide(L)'
;GGDLNLKPHGVEEGGEHDTTSPNPEPRSYLANGDVPRTLATPPHYAYLKVAEGCRKRCSFCIIPKIKGRLRSKPVDQVVQEFNALLSCGAKEIMLIAQDLGDYGKDLRQPRSEVEQWRPGQSQLAPLLRSMLDSSDEDFWLRLMYLYPDEITDDIVEVIRDDKRVCRYLDMPIQHVNNEILKGMKRLTTGDDIRRTVNKLREELPGVHIRTSLMVGFPGETDEQFYELLDFVREARLENVGAFAYSDEDMAISSRLSGKVPEEVKQQRLDMLMETQLEVVRDLNRERVVARDRLDVVVEGCHPELEGIFMGRYYGQCPEVDGQVIINDVGNLENDPLPGKRYKVELTDFDDYDLVGRIVAQ
;
A
#
# COMPACT_ATOMS: atom_id res chain seq x y z
N GLY A 1 8.71 -14.01 -71.92
CA GLY A 1 10.18 -13.88 -71.91
C GLY A 1 10.51 -12.93 -70.80
N GLY A 2 11.27 -13.29 -69.79
CA GLY A 2 12.48 -14.11 -69.84
C GLY A 2 13.63 -13.19 -69.47
N ASP A 3 14.05 -13.33 -68.22
CA ASP A 3 15.38 -13.12 -67.60
C ASP A 3 16.35 -12.05 -68.10
N LEU A 4 16.96 -11.36 -67.13
CA LEU A 4 18.40 -11.44 -66.76
C LEU A 4 18.66 -10.30 -65.74
N ASN A 5 18.62 -10.52 -64.44
CA ASN A 5 19.57 -11.26 -63.59
C ASN A 5 20.97 -10.60 -63.55
N LEU A 6 21.37 -10.10 -62.38
CA LEU A 6 22.76 -9.92 -61.94
C LEU A 6 22.84 -9.63 -60.42
N LYS A 7 22.92 -10.70 -59.64
CA LYS A 7 23.92 -10.92 -58.56
C LYS A 7 24.77 -12.14 -59.03
N PRO A 8 25.88 -12.60 -58.38
CA PRO A 8 26.45 -12.32 -57.05
C PRO A 8 28.01 -12.31 -56.98
N HIS A 9 28.57 -12.16 -55.77
CA HIS A 9 29.82 -12.72 -55.17
C HIS A 9 30.09 -11.86 -53.92
N GLY A 10 30.12 -12.30 -52.64
CA GLY A 10 30.63 -13.52 -52.00
C GLY A 10 32.15 -13.40 -51.80
N VAL A 11 32.82 -13.65 -50.66
CA VAL A 11 32.57 -14.22 -49.30
C VAL A 11 33.84 -13.83 -48.45
N GLU A 12 33.82 -13.63 -47.13
CA GLU A 12 34.41 -14.49 -46.04
C GLU A 12 34.78 -13.53 -44.86
N GLU A 13 34.74 -13.81 -43.56
CA GLU A 13 34.52 -15.03 -42.76
C GLU A 13 34.32 -14.65 -41.26
N GLY A 14 33.58 -15.48 -40.52
CA GLY A 14 33.94 -15.95 -39.17
C GLY A 14 33.78 -15.02 -37.94
N GLY A 15 32.83 -15.34 -37.06
CA GLY A 15 32.77 -14.79 -35.70
C GLY A 15 31.55 -15.24 -34.90
N GLU A 16 31.53 -16.53 -34.56
CA GLU A 16 30.74 -17.25 -33.53
C GLU A 16 29.45 -16.61 -32.97
N HIS A 17 28.34 -17.31 -33.22
CA HIS A 17 27.13 -17.26 -32.41
C HIS A 17 27.44 -17.75 -30.98
N ASP A 18 27.55 -16.84 -30.02
CA ASP A 18 27.38 -17.19 -28.61
C ASP A 18 25.89 -17.20 -28.26
N THR A 19 25.27 -18.36 -28.45
CA THR A 19 23.95 -18.67 -27.91
C THR A 19 24.06 -19.12 -26.46
N THR A 20 24.31 -18.20 -25.52
CA THR A 20 24.18 -18.49 -24.08
C THR A 20 23.60 -17.32 -23.26
N SER A 21 22.27 -17.24 -23.19
CA SER A 21 21.55 -16.94 -21.92
C SER A 21 20.03 -17.01 -22.12
N PRO A 22 19.35 -18.05 -21.59
CA PRO A 22 17.90 -18.15 -21.63
C PRO A 22 17.30 -17.52 -20.36
N ASN A 23 17.28 -16.19 -20.29
CA ASN A 23 16.27 -15.38 -19.59
C ASN A 23 16.74 -13.92 -19.59
N PRO A 24 16.01 -12.95 -20.16
CA PRO A 24 16.20 -11.58 -19.73
C PRO A 24 15.78 -11.53 -18.26
N GLU A 25 16.73 -11.24 -17.34
CA GLU A 25 16.34 -10.95 -15.96
C GLU A 25 15.28 -9.83 -15.99
N PRO A 26 14.21 -9.95 -15.19
CA PRO A 26 13.18 -8.91 -15.14
C PRO A 26 13.86 -7.58 -14.83
N ARG A 27 13.65 -6.58 -15.71
CA ARG A 27 14.24 -5.24 -15.53
C ARG A 27 13.75 -4.67 -14.20
N SER A 28 14.64 -4.61 -13.21
CA SER A 28 14.42 -3.84 -11.99
C SER A 28 14.54 -2.36 -12.33
N TYR A 29 13.52 -1.57 -11.99
CA TYR A 29 13.48 -0.13 -12.21
C TYR A 29 13.81 0.63 -10.91
N LEU A 30 14.64 0.05 -10.05
CA LEU A 30 15.27 0.79 -8.96
C LEU A 30 16.34 1.66 -9.61
N ALA A 31 16.03 2.93 -9.83
CA ALA A 31 17.01 3.89 -10.30
C ALA A 31 18.13 3.97 -9.26
N ASN A 32 19.38 3.75 -9.69
CA ASN A 32 20.55 4.11 -8.90
C ASN A 32 20.72 5.63 -9.03
N GLY A 33 20.26 6.39 -8.04
CA GLY A 33 20.71 7.74 -7.67
C GLY A 33 20.72 8.92 -8.67
N ASP A 34 20.71 8.74 -9.99
CA ASP A 34 21.32 9.73 -10.90
C ASP A 34 20.34 10.54 -11.76
N VAL A 35 19.02 10.40 -11.59
CA VAL A 35 18.06 11.18 -12.39
C VAL A 35 17.00 11.81 -11.47
N PRO A 36 16.82 13.14 -11.48
CA PRO A 36 15.72 13.77 -10.75
C PRO A 36 14.39 13.24 -11.30
N ARG A 37 13.61 12.59 -10.43
CA ARG A 37 12.26 12.12 -10.80
C ARG A 37 11.37 13.33 -11.05
N THR A 38 10.78 13.38 -12.24
CA THR A 38 9.55 14.16 -12.43
C THR A 38 8.46 13.50 -11.59
N LEU A 39 7.89 14.24 -10.64
CA LEU A 39 6.76 13.76 -9.86
C LEU A 39 5.54 13.68 -10.78
N ALA A 40 4.92 12.50 -10.85
CA ALA A 40 3.64 12.31 -11.52
C ALA A 40 2.45 12.65 -10.59
N THR A 41 2.73 12.94 -9.31
CA THR A 41 1.76 13.27 -8.26
C THR A 41 1.66 14.79 -8.08
N PRO A 42 0.57 15.28 -7.48
CA PRO A 42 0.51 16.65 -6.96
C PRO A 42 1.70 16.98 -6.04
N PRO A 43 2.14 18.25 -5.96
CA PRO A 43 3.36 18.62 -5.23
C PRO A 43 3.38 18.26 -3.73
N HIS A 44 2.20 18.07 -3.13
CA HIS A 44 2.06 17.90 -1.68
C HIS A 44 2.16 16.44 -1.21
N TYR A 45 2.22 15.46 -2.11
CA TYR A 45 2.53 14.07 -1.74
C TYR A 45 3.42 13.36 -2.76
N ALA A 46 4.15 12.32 -2.32
CA ALA A 46 4.95 11.50 -3.21
C ALA A 46 5.03 10.04 -2.75
N TYR A 47 5.16 9.13 -3.72
CA TYR A 47 5.48 7.73 -3.46
C TYR A 47 7.00 7.51 -3.45
N LEU A 48 7.50 6.91 -2.37
CA LEU A 48 8.90 6.53 -2.24
C LEU A 48 9.03 5.00 -2.30
N LYS A 49 9.42 4.48 -3.48
CA LYS A 49 9.68 3.05 -3.67
C LYS A 49 11.02 2.67 -3.05
N VAL A 50 10.99 1.85 -2.00
CA VAL A 50 12.18 1.41 -1.24
C VAL A 50 12.71 0.04 -1.67
N ALA A 51 11.86 -0.80 -2.25
CA ALA A 51 12.25 -2.10 -2.77
C ALA A 51 11.42 -2.47 -4.01
N GLU A 52 11.94 -3.41 -4.80
CA GLU A 52 11.23 -4.04 -5.91
C GLU A 52 11.35 -5.57 -5.85
N GLY A 53 10.34 -6.27 -6.35
CA GLY A 53 10.24 -7.72 -6.24
C GLY A 53 9.71 -8.16 -4.87
N CYS A 54 9.47 -9.46 -4.70
CA CYS A 54 8.86 -9.99 -3.48
C CYS A 54 9.44 -11.39 -3.16
N ARG A 55 9.57 -11.73 -1.87
CA ARG A 55 10.02 -13.07 -1.44
C ARG A 55 8.87 -14.01 -1.10
N LYS A 56 7.66 -13.47 -0.89
CA LYS A 56 6.46 -14.25 -0.59
C LYS A 56 6.16 -15.21 -1.74
N ARG A 57 5.57 -16.36 -1.40
CA ARG A 57 5.22 -17.43 -2.34
C ARG A 57 3.72 -17.61 -2.46
N CYS A 58 2.97 -16.51 -2.39
CA CYS A 58 1.51 -16.49 -2.51
C CYS A 58 1.09 -17.28 -3.75
N SER A 59 0.16 -18.22 -3.59
CA SER A 59 -0.18 -19.13 -4.69
C SER A 59 -0.86 -18.42 -5.86
N PHE A 60 -1.55 -17.32 -5.60
CA PHE A 60 -2.27 -16.50 -6.58
C PHE A 60 -1.43 -15.39 -7.22
N CYS A 61 -0.25 -15.08 -6.67
CA CYS A 61 0.52 -13.92 -7.11
C CYS A 61 1.62 -14.30 -8.09
N ILE A 62 1.70 -13.56 -9.20
CA ILE A 62 2.73 -13.74 -10.24
C ILE A 62 3.88 -12.72 -10.16
N ILE A 63 3.83 -11.80 -9.19
CA ILE A 63 4.84 -10.75 -9.00
C ILE A 63 6.27 -11.30 -8.92
N PRO A 64 6.58 -12.38 -8.17
CA PRO A 64 7.94 -12.92 -8.16
C PRO A 64 8.44 -13.41 -9.53
N LYS A 65 7.52 -13.74 -10.46
CA LYS A 65 7.86 -14.11 -11.84
C LYS A 65 8.10 -12.91 -12.74
N ILE A 66 7.31 -11.84 -12.56
CA ILE A 66 7.38 -10.64 -13.41
C ILE A 66 8.44 -9.64 -12.92
N LYS A 67 8.51 -9.41 -11.61
CA LYS A 67 9.39 -8.41 -10.97
C LYS A 67 10.66 -9.01 -10.38
N GLY A 68 10.75 -10.34 -10.32
CA GLY A 68 11.88 -11.05 -9.73
C GLY A 68 11.86 -11.09 -8.21
N ARG A 69 13.00 -11.50 -7.64
CA ARG A 69 13.20 -11.59 -6.19
C ARG A 69 13.34 -10.19 -5.60
N LEU A 70 13.14 -10.09 -4.28
CA LEU A 70 13.38 -8.85 -3.54
C LEU A 70 14.76 -8.25 -3.86
N ARG A 71 14.72 -6.95 -4.14
CA ARG A 71 15.83 -6.03 -4.29
C ARG A 71 15.50 -4.77 -3.49
N SER A 72 16.19 -4.55 -2.38
CA SER A 72 16.04 -3.34 -1.57
C SER A 72 17.05 -2.27 -1.98
N LYS A 73 16.66 -1.00 -1.91
CA LYS A 73 17.60 0.12 -2.00
C LYS A 73 18.45 0.22 -0.72
N PRO A 74 19.73 0.61 -0.81
CA PRO A 74 20.53 1.01 0.35
C PRO A 74 19.84 2.10 1.18
N VAL A 75 20.04 2.07 2.50
CA VAL A 75 19.37 2.98 3.44
C VAL A 75 19.72 4.44 3.16
N ASP A 76 21.01 4.73 2.92
CA ASP A 76 21.51 6.06 2.57
C ASP A 76 20.84 6.62 1.30
N GLN A 77 20.66 5.77 0.30
CA GLN A 77 19.97 6.16 -0.92
C GLN A 77 18.49 6.49 -0.65
N VAL A 78 17.79 5.68 0.17
CA VAL A 78 16.39 5.94 0.51
C VAL A 78 16.25 7.26 1.27
N VAL A 79 17.12 7.52 2.25
CA VAL A 79 17.12 8.76 3.03
C VAL A 79 17.44 9.97 2.13
N GLN A 80 18.37 9.84 1.18
CA GLN A 80 18.66 10.90 0.22
C GLN A 80 17.45 11.21 -0.68
N GLU A 81 16.80 10.19 -1.24
CA GLU A 81 15.58 10.35 -2.04
C GLU A 81 14.45 10.97 -1.21
N PHE A 82 14.28 10.54 0.04
CA PHE A 82 13.31 11.09 0.98
C PHE A 82 13.51 12.59 1.21
N ASN A 83 14.72 13.02 1.56
CA ASN A 83 15.03 14.43 1.78
C ASN A 83 14.87 15.27 0.51
N ALA A 84 15.22 14.71 -0.66
CA ALA A 84 14.96 15.35 -1.95
C ALA A 84 13.45 15.58 -2.18
N LEU A 85 12.59 14.60 -1.88
CA LEU A 85 11.15 14.75 -2.00
C LEU A 85 10.59 15.84 -1.06
N LEU A 86 11.07 15.90 0.19
CA LEU A 86 10.69 16.96 1.12
C LEU A 86 11.10 18.35 0.61
N SER A 87 12.34 18.49 0.13
CA SER A 87 12.82 19.76 -0.45
C SER A 87 12.03 20.23 -1.68
N CYS A 88 11.38 19.30 -2.38
CA CYS A 88 10.48 19.59 -3.50
C CYS A 88 9.06 19.99 -3.04
N GLY A 89 8.80 20.03 -1.73
CA GLY A 89 7.56 20.50 -1.14
C GLY A 89 6.59 19.39 -0.72
N ALA A 90 6.95 18.11 -0.84
CA ALA A 90 6.10 17.01 -0.42
C ALA A 90 5.82 17.09 1.09
N LYS A 91 4.54 17.00 1.47
CA LYS A 91 4.05 17.01 2.86
C LYS A 91 3.55 15.65 3.33
N GLU A 92 3.42 14.71 2.41
CA GLU A 92 3.13 13.32 2.67
C GLU A 92 4.02 12.42 1.79
N ILE A 93 4.66 11.42 2.40
CA ILE A 93 5.48 10.44 1.73
C ILE A 93 4.88 9.07 2.00
N MET A 94 4.52 8.36 0.92
CA MET A 94 4.03 6.98 1.02
C MET A 94 5.15 6.02 0.70
N LEU A 95 5.57 5.27 1.71
CA LEU A 95 6.62 4.28 1.60
C LEU A 95 6.06 3.01 0.97
N ILE A 96 6.56 2.66 -0.22
CA ILE A 96 6.02 1.54 -1.00
C ILE A 96 7.06 0.49 -1.35
N ALA A 97 6.63 -0.76 -1.33
CA ALA A 97 7.28 -1.94 -1.89
C ALA A 97 6.18 -2.97 -2.23
N GLN A 98 6.50 -4.06 -2.93
CA GLN A 98 5.53 -5.17 -3.06
C GLN A 98 5.24 -5.84 -1.71
N ASP A 99 6.21 -5.78 -0.81
CA ASP A 99 6.15 -6.22 0.57
C ASP A 99 7.12 -5.32 1.34
N LEU A 100 6.57 -4.43 2.18
CA LEU A 100 7.36 -3.45 2.90
C LEU A 100 8.09 -4.05 4.10
N GLY A 101 7.49 -5.04 4.76
CA GLY A 101 8.07 -5.71 5.93
C GLY A 101 9.32 -6.52 5.58
N ASP A 102 9.47 -6.91 4.32
CA ASP A 102 10.67 -7.56 3.79
C ASP A 102 11.84 -6.60 3.49
N TYR A 103 11.67 -5.27 3.54
CA TYR A 103 12.73 -4.31 3.23
C TYR A 103 14.04 -4.62 3.97
N GLY A 104 15.14 -4.65 3.23
CA GLY A 104 16.49 -4.84 3.77
C GLY A 104 16.90 -6.29 4.05
N LYS A 105 15.98 -7.26 4.00
CA LYS A 105 16.33 -8.68 4.26
C LYS A 105 17.29 -9.28 3.21
N ASP A 106 17.43 -8.64 2.05
CA ASP A 106 18.32 -9.02 0.94
C ASP A 106 19.61 -8.19 0.85
N LEU A 107 19.75 -7.13 1.65
CA LEU A 107 20.97 -6.32 1.67
C LEU A 107 22.15 -7.17 2.17
N ARG A 108 23.37 -6.66 2.02
CA ARG A 108 24.59 -7.22 2.64
C ARG A 108 25.09 -6.28 3.72
N GLN A 109 25.82 -6.82 4.70
CA GLN A 109 26.14 -6.06 5.91
C GLN A 109 27.04 -4.88 5.54
N PRO A 110 26.76 -3.67 6.04
CA PRO A 110 27.83 -2.70 6.22
C PRO A 110 28.90 -3.37 7.09
N ARG A 111 30.17 -3.30 6.69
CA ARG A 111 31.30 -3.90 7.41
C ARG A 111 31.62 -3.21 8.76
N SER A 112 30.74 -2.37 9.29
CA SER A 112 31.01 -1.58 10.50
C SER A 112 30.62 -2.35 11.76
N GLU A 113 31.54 -2.40 12.72
CA GLU A 113 31.52 -3.22 13.94
C GLU A 113 30.56 -2.74 15.05
N VAL A 114 29.70 -1.74 14.80
CA VAL A 114 29.05 -1.02 15.91
C VAL A 114 27.60 -1.44 16.18
N GLU A 115 26.88 -2.10 15.27
CA GLU A 115 25.52 -2.58 15.56
C GLU A 115 25.18 -3.92 14.89
N GLN A 116 24.51 -4.78 15.65
CA GLN A 116 24.23 -6.19 15.37
C GLN A 116 23.21 -6.38 14.24
N TRP A 117 23.56 -6.02 13.02
CA TRP A 117 22.71 -6.27 11.87
C TRP A 117 22.70 -7.78 11.54
N ARG A 118 21.64 -8.51 11.89
CA ARG A 118 21.58 -9.95 11.59
C ARG A 118 21.11 -10.18 10.15
N PRO A 119 21.83 -10.99 9.35
CA PRO A 119 21.40 -11.32 7.99
C PRO A 119 19.99 -11.88 7.96
N GLY A 120 19.16 -11.37 7.04
CA GLY A 120 17.78 -11.82 6.86
C GLY A 120 16.75 -11.18 7.81
N GLN A 121 17.15 -10.25 8.68
CA GLN A 121 16.23 -9.42 9.45
C GLN A 121 15.74 -8.22 8.62
N SER A 122 14.49 -7.81 8.86
CA SER A 122 13.93 -6.59 8.26
C SER A 122 14.71 -5.37 8.73
N GLN A 123 14.88 -4.39 7.84
CA GLN A 123 15.45 -3.08 8.14
C GLN A 123 14.43 -1.96 8.10
N LEU A 124 13.14 -2.30 8.10
CA LEU A 124 12.09 -1.30 8.03
C LEU A 124 12.17 -0.32 9.22
N ALA A 125 12.16 -0.81 10.48
CA ALA A 125 12.24 0.08 11.64
C ALA A 125 13.52 0.96 11.67
N PRO A 126 14.75 0.42 11.44
CA PRO A 126 15.95 1.24 11.30
C PRO A 126 15.86 2.29 10.17
N LEU A 127 15.29 1.93 9.02
CA LEU A 127 15.07 2.87 7.92
C LEU A 127 14.13 4.00 8.34
N LEU A 128 13.00 3.67 8.98
CA LEU A 128 12.04 4.68 9.45
C LEU A 128 12.71 5.64 10.42
N ARG A 129 13.45 5.15 11.41
CA ARG A 129 14.22 5.99 12.35
C ARG A 129 15.22 6.88 11.60
N SER A 130 15.96 6.33 10.65
CA SER A 130 16.92 7.10 9.84
C SER A 130 16.26 8.23 9.03
N MET A 131 15.06 8.00 8.49
CA MET A 131 14.30 9.04 7.78
C MET A 131 13.75 10.10 8.73
N LEU A 132 13.25 9.69 9.91
CA LEU A 132 12.74 10.60 10.94
C LEU A 132 13.85 11.47 11.54
N ASP A 133 15.05 10.94 11.70
CA ASP A 133 16.23 11.64 12.22
C ASP A 133 16.85 12.59 11.18
N SER A 134 16.60 12.39 9.88
CA SER A 134 17.24 13.18 8.82
C SER A 134 16.57 14.53 8.54
N SER A 135 15.40 14.80 9.13
CA SER A 135 14.65 16.03 8.92
C SER A 135 13.78 16.36 10.13
N ASP A 136 13.69 17.63 10.52
CA ASP A 136 12.76 18.13 11.54
C ASP A 136 11.44 18.67 10.93
N GLU A 137 11.26 18.54 9.61
CA GLU A 137 10.04 19.02 8.95
C GLU A 137 8.78 18.28 9.43
N ASP A 138 7.66 19.00 9.43
CA ASP A 138 6.34 18.40 9.65
C ASP A 138 5.81 17.79 8.34
N PHE A 139 5.89 16.46 8.25
CA PHE A 139 5.39 15.67 7.15
C PHE A 139 4.58 14.47 7.67
N TRP A 140 3.87 13.79 6.77
CA TRP A 140 3.28 12.49 7.02
C TRP A 140 4.08 11.41 6.31
N LEU A 141 4.40 10.33 7.01
CA LEU A 141 4.99 9.12 6.47
C LEU A 141 3.97 7.99 6.60
N ARG A 142 3.52 7.46 5.46
CA ARG A 142 2.51 6.41 5.38
C ARG A 142 3.14 5.10 4.96
N LEU A 143 2.85 4.02 5.69
CA LEU A 143 3.39 2.69 5.42
C LEU A 143 2.37 1.87 4.63
N MET A 144 2.75 1.44 3.43
CA MET A 144 1.89 0.66 2.54
C MET A 144 2.38 -0.79 2.42
N TYR A 145 1.45 -1.74 2.23
CA TYR A 145 1.77 -3.15 1.96
C TYR A 145 2.62 -3.85 3.05
N LEU A 146 2.21 -3.73 4.31
CA LEU A 146 2.88 -4.36 5.45
C LEU A 146 2.07 -5.58 5.95
N TYR A 147 2.60 -6.79 5.77
CA TYR A 147 1.83 -8.00 6.09
C TYR A 147 1.71 -8.22 7.61
N PRO A 148 0.63 -8.85 8.11
CA PRO A 148 0.42 -9.01 9.56
C PRO A 148 1.60 -9.69 10.27
N ASP A 149 2.23 -10.69 9.64
CA ASP A 149 3.38 -11.44 10.20
C ASP A 149 4.68 -10.63 10.30
N GLU A 150 4.68 -9.39 9.82
CA GLU A 150 5.86 -8.53 9.73
C GLU A 150 5.75 -7.25 10.55
N ILE A 151 4.61 -7.05 11.22
CA ILE A 151 4.38 -5.94 12.13
C ILE A 151 5.06 -6.25 13.47
N THR A 152 6.35 -5.89 13.56
CA THR A 152 7.16 -6.07 14.77
C THR A 152 6.87 -4.99 15.81
N ASP A 153 7.25 -5.25 17.07
CA ASP A 153 7.16 -4.24 18.14
C ASP A 153 7.93 -2.98 17.77
N ASP A 154 9.16 -3.09 17.24
CA ASP A 154 9.96 -1.93 16.81
C ASP A 154 9.24 -1.02 15.80
N ILE A 155 8.42 -1.58 14.90
CA ILE A 155 7.64 -0.79 13.93
C ILE A 155 6.48 -0.09 14.66
N VAL A 156 5.79 -0.81 15.55
CA VAL A 156 4.71 -0.24 16.36
C VAL A 156 5.22 0.89 17.26
N GLU A 157 6.39 0.72 17.88
CA GLU A 157 7.06 1.77 18.68
C GLU A 157 7.33 3.02 17.85
N VAL A 158 7.88 2.88 16.64
CA VAL A 158 8.14 4.03 15.75
C VAL A 158 6.85 4.77 15.39
N ILE A 159 5.76 4.06 15.09
CA ILE A 159 4.46 4.67 14.79
C ILE A 159 3.85 5.35 16.02
N ARG A 160 4.05 4.77 17.21
CA ARG A 160 3.50 5.28 18.47
C ARG A 160 4.19 6.57 18.90
N ASP A 161 5.52 6.57 18.79
CA ASP A 161 6.38 7.56 19.45
C ASP A 161 6.66 8.78 18.55
N ASP A 162 6.44 8.69 17.23
CA ASP A 162 6.60 9.81 16.29
C ASP A 162 5.32 10.11 15.49
N LYS A 163 4.73 11.28 15.73
CA LYS A 163 3.50 11.76 15.08
C LYS A 163 3.61 11.96 13.56
N ARG A 164 4.83 12.03 13.02
CA ARG A 164 5.06 12.15 11.57
C ARG A 164 4.77 10.83 10.87
N VAL A 165 4.82 9.70 11.57
CA VAL A 165 4.38 8.41 11.03
C VAL A 165 2.88 8.28 11.23
N CYS A 166 2.14 8.10 10.14
CA CYS A 166 0.70 7.97 10.21
C CYS A 166 0.34 6.73 11.03
N ARG A 167 -0.66 6.85 11.92
CA ARG A 167 -1.36 5.71 12.51
C ARG A 167 -2.29 5.09 11.46
N TYR A 168 -1.71 4.66 10.35
CA TYR A 168 -2.37 4.06 9.22
C TYR A 168 -1.50 2.90 8.73
N LEU A 169 -2.10 1.72 8.62
CA LEU A 169 -1.41 0.51 8.19
C LEU A 169 -2.22 -0.19 7.11
N ASP A 170 -1.65 -0.28 5.91
CA ASP A 170 -2.18 -1.12 4.85
C ASP A 170 -1.64 -2.55 4.98
N MET A 171 -2.50 -3.44 5.47
CA MET A 171 -2.19 -4.78 5.90
C MET A 171 -2.93 -5.82 5.04
N PRO A 172 -2.39 -6.23 3.87
CA PRO A 172 -3.11 -7.10 2.93
C PRO A 172 -3.23 -8.54 3.45
N ILE A 173 -4.37 -8.90 4.05
CA ILE A 173 -4.61 -10.22 4.65
C ILE A 173 -5.17 -11.26 3.67
N GLN A 174 -5.89 -10.80 2.64
CA GLN A 174 -6.55 -11.59 1.58
C GLN A 174 -7.75 -12.41 2.04
N HIS A 175 -7.66 -13.13 3.14
CA HIS A 175 -8.75 -13.94 3.69
C HIS A 175 -8.54 -14.15 5.19
N VAL A 176 -9.47 -14.81 5.88
CA VAL A 176 -9.34 -15.16 7.31
C VAL A 176 -9.51 -16.65 7.62
N ASN A 177 -10.27 -17.37 6.79
CA ASN A 177 -10.37 -18.82 6.92
C ASN A 177 -9.01 -19.52 6.73
N ASN A 178 -8.67 -20.42 7.65
CA ASN A 178 -7.36 -21.08 7.71
C ASN A 178 -7.07 -22.02 6.52
N GLU A 179 -8.08 -22.69 5.96
CA GLU A 179 -7.90 -23.59 4.82
C GLU A 179 -7.61 -22.79 3.55
N ILE A 180 -8.35 -21.70 3.35
CA ILE A 180 -8.13 -20.76 2.26
C ILE A 180 -6.78 -20.07 2.40
N LEU A 181 -6.41 -19.55 3.58
CA LEU A 181 -5.10 -18.96 3.84
C LEU A 181 -3.96 -19.94 3.53
N LYS A 182 -4.11 -21.21 3.93
CA LYS A 182 -3.15 -22.27 3.59
C LYS A 182 -3.08 -22.51 2.07
N GLY A 183 -4.21 -22.54 1.38
CA GLY A 183 -4.28 -22.63 -0.08
C GLY A 183 -3.61 -21.44 -0.77
N MET A 184 -3.75 -20.25 -0.20
CA MET A 184 -3.09 -19.01 -0.60
C MET A 184 -1.58 -18.99 -0.29
N LYS A 185 -1.06 -19.97 0.46
CA LYS A 185 0.31 -20.03 1.00
C LYS A 185 0.65 -18.88 1.94
N ARG A 186 -0.32 -18.45 2.75
CA ARG A 186 -0.11 -17.50 3.84
C ARG A 186 0.48 -18.23 5.06
N LEU A 187 1.31 -17.53 5.82
CA LEU A 187 1.94 -18.06 7.04
C LEU A 187 1.08 -17.79 8.28
N THR A 188 0.16 -16.84 8.19
CA THR A 188 -0.75 -16.41 9.25
C THR A 188 -2.03 -17.22 9.25
N THR A 189 -2.60 -17.42 10.44
CA THR A 189 -3.98 -17.91 10.62
C THR A 189 -4.96 -16.74 10.80
N GLY A 190 -6.26 -17.03 10.76
CA GLY A 190 -7.31 -16.06 11.10
C GLY A 190 -7.15 -15.50 12.53
N ASP A 191 -6.70 -16.33 13.48
CA ASP A 191 -6.44 -15.91 14.86
C ASP A 191 -5.24 -14.97 14.95
N ASP A 192 -4.19 -15.20 14.17
CA ASP A 192 -3.01 -14.32 14.14
C ASP A 192 -3.36 -12.95 13.56
N ILE A 193 -4.23 -12.92 12.55
CA ILE A 193 -4.74 -11.67 11.97
C ILE A 193 -5.54 -10.89 13.03
N ARG A 194 -6.50 -11.53 13.70
CA ARG A 194 -7.29 -10.90 14.77
C ARG A 194 -6.41 -10.39 15.91
N ARG A 195 -5.42 -11.19 16.34
CA ARG A 195 -4.45 -10.79 17.37
C ARG A 195 -3.66 -9.55 16.95
N THR A 196 -3.25 -9.48 15.69
CA THR A 196 -2.52 -8.33 15.14
C THR A 196 -3.39 -7.08 15.10
N VAL A 197 -4.63 -7.18 14.63
CA VAL A 197 -5.61 -6.08 14.64
C VAL A 197 -5.84 -5.55 16.06
N ASN A 198 -6.07 -6.44 17.03
CA ASN A 198 -6.30 -6.06 18.42
C ASN A 198 -5.08 -5.38 19.04
N LYS A 199 -3.88 -5.96 18.86
CA LYS A 199 -2.62 -5.37 19.32
C LYS A 199 -2.43 -3.96 18.76
N LEU A 200 -2.68 -3.75 17.46
CA LEU A 200 -2.54 -2.44 16.84
C LEU A 200 -3.49 -1.42 17.46
N ARG A 201 -4.74 -1.80 17.73
CA ARG A 201 -5.72 -0.90 18.37
C ARG A 201 -5.39 -0.57 19.81
N GLU A 202 -4.83 -1.53 20.55
CA GLU A 202 -4.38 -1.34 21.93
C GLU A 202 -3.15 -0.41 22.00
N GLU A 203 -2.14 -0.64 21.17
CA GLU A 203 -0.87 0.11 21.20
C GLU A 203 -0.94 1.45 20.46
N LEU A 204 -1.80 1.57 19.45
CA LEU A 204 -1.95 2.75 18.60
C LEU A 204 -3.41 3.23 18.59
N PRO A 205 -3.90 3.90 19.66
CA PRO A 205 -5.25 4.45 19.68
C PRO A 205 -5.53 5.35 18.48
N GLY A 206 -6.63 5.11 17.77
CA GLY A 206 -6.98 5.81 16.53
C GLY A 206 -6.22 5.33 15.29
N VAL A 207 -5.63 4.13 15.31
CA VAL A 207 -5.07 3.50 14.11
C VAL A 207 -6.14 3.19 13.08
N HIS A 208 -5.86 3.54 11.83
CA HIS A 208 -6.62 3.13 10.66
C HIS A 208 -5.98 1.89 10.05
N ILE A 209 -6.76 0.83 9.93
CA ILE A 209 -6.30 -0.41 9.31
C ILE A 209 -6.99 -0.54 7.97
N ARG A 210 -6.19 -0.46 6.91
CA ARG A 210 -6.61 -0.83 5.57
C ARG A 210 -6.25 -2.28 5.32
N THR A 211 -7.13 -3.03 4.67
CA THR A 211 -6.77 -4.34 4.14
C THR A 211 -7.27 -4.57 2.72
N SER A 212 -6.88 -5.71 2.16
CA SER A 212 -7.35 -6.16 0.87
C SER A 212 -7.79 -7.62 0.99
N LEU A 213 -9.02 -7.90 0.58
CA LEU A 213 -9.69 -9.20 0.68
C LEU A 213 -9.95 -9.77 -0.72
N MET A 214 -9.86 -11.08 -0.85
CA MET A 214 -10.10 -11.80 -2.08
C MET A 214 -11.18 -12.84 -1.87
N VAL A 215 -12.23 -12.78 -2.69
CA VAL A 215 -13.30 -13.78 -2.71
C VAL A 215 -13.13 -14.72 -3.91
N GLY A 216 -13.69 -15.92 -3.82
CA GLY A 216 -13.74 -16.86 -4.92
C GLY A 216 -12.44 -17.62 -5.15
N PHE A 217 -11.57 -17.69 -4.14
CA PHE A 217 -10.34 -18.48 -4.25
C PHE A 217 -10.69 -19.96 -4.55
N PRO A 218 -9.89 -20.71 -5.35
CA PRO A 218 -10.20 -22.10 -5.65
C PRO A 218 -10.42 -22.95 -4.40
N GLY A 219 -11.61 -23.54 -4.29
CA GLY A 219 -12.05 -24.33 -3.14
C GLY A 219 -12.88 -23.57 -2.08
N GLU A 220 -13.11 -22.27 -2.22
CA GLU A 220 -13.86 -21.46 -1.26
C GLU A 220 -15.35 -21.85 -1.18
N THR A 221 -15.76 -22.36 -0.01
CA THR A 221 -17.16 -22.71 0.29
C THR A 221 -17.95 -21.52 0.82
N ASP A 222 -19.28 -21.67 0.91
CA ASP A 222 -20.14 -20.62 1.44
C ASP A 222 -19.85 -20.33 2.91
N GLU A 223 -19.59 -21.37 3.73
CA GLU A 223 -19.26 -21.21 5.15
C GLU A 223 -17.97 -20.42 5.35
N GLN A 224 -16.96 -20.66 4.51
CA GLN A 224 -15.68 -19.96 4.57
C GLN A 224 -15.82 -18.50 4.13
N PHE A 225 -16.70 -18.23 3.17
CA PHE A 225 -17.06 -16.87 2.77
C PHE A 225 -17.85 -16.15 3.88
N TYR A 226 -18.80 -16.81 4.53
CA TYR A 226 -19.53 -16.21 5.66
C TYR A 226 -18.61 -15.91 6.85
N GLU A 227 -17.61 -16.75 7.13
CA GLU A 227 -16.56 -16.46 8.12
C GLU A 227 -15.80 -15.16 7.78
N LEU A 228 -15.55 -14.89 6.50
CA LEU A 228 -14.93 -13.65 6.05
C LEU A 228 -15.84 -12.43 6.30
N LEU A 229 -17.15 -12.54 6.02
CA LEU A 229 -18.11 -11.47 6.32
C LEU A 229 -18.19 -11.19 7.83
N ASP A 230 -18.22 -12.24 8.64
CA ASP A 230 -18.27 -12.10 10.10
C ASP A 230 -17.01 -11.42 10.63
N PHE A 231 -15.83 -11.75 10.08
CA PHE A 231 -14.61 -11.04 10.40
C PHE A 231 -14.69 -9.55 10.03
N VAL A 232 -15.23 -9.17 8.87
CA VAL A 232 -15.35 -7.75 8.50
C VAL A 232 -16.21 -6.99 9.52
N ARG A 233 -17.33 -7.58 9.94
CA ARG A 233 -18.20 -6.99 10.98
C ARG A 233 -17.53 -6.91 12.35
N GLU A 234 -16.84 -7.97 12.76
CA GLU A 234 -16.14 -8.08 14.05
C GLU A 234 -14.94 -7.12 14.12
N ALA A 235 -14.11 -7.15 13.09
CA ALA A 235 -12.87 -6.39 13.02
C ALA A 235 -13.14 -4.90 12.79
N ARG A 236 -14.33 -4.50 12.31
CA ARG A 236 -14.71 -3.10 12.08
C ARG A 236 -13.60 -2.29 11.39
N LEU A 237 -13.06 -2.79 10.28
CA LEU A 237 -11.90 -2.17 9.62
C LEU A 237 -12.33 -0.88 8.91
N GLU A 238 -11.49 0.15 8.99
CA GLU A 238 -11.81 1.47 8.44
C GLU A 238 -11.80 1.47 6.90
N ASN A 239 -10.94 0.66 6.30
CA ASN A 239 -10.79 0.58 4.85
C ASN A 239 -10.59 -0.87 4.38
N VAL A 240 -11.40 -1.33 3.43
CA VAL A 240 -11.25 -2.64 2.80
C VAL A 240 -11.36 -2.47 1.29
N GLY A 241 -10.31 -2.88 0.58
CA GLY A 241 -10.43 -3.20 -0.84
C GLY A 241 -10.82 -4.67 -1.00
N ALA A 242 -11.77 -4.97 -1.88
CA ALA A 242 -12.11 -6.35 -2.21
C ALA A 242 -11.96 -6.62 -3.70
N PHE A 243 -11.62 -7.86 -4.04
CA PHE A 243 -11.52 -8.30 -5.43
C PHE A 243 -11.89 -9.77 -5.58
N ALA A 244 -12.42 -10.13 -6.74
CA ALA A 244 -12.62 -11.53 -7.10
C ALA A 244 -11.29 -12.17 -7.53
N TYR A 245 -11.10 -13.44 -7.18
CA TYR A 245 -9.98 -14.24 -7.67
C TYR A 245 -9.92 -14.23 -9.21
N SER A 246 -8.78 -13.83 -9.76
CA SER A 246 -8.44 -13.94 -11.18
C SER A 246 -7.58 -15.18 -11.41
N ASP A 247 -7.95 -15.99 -12.41
CA ASP A 247 -7.24 -17.22 -12.72
C ASP A 247 -6.05 -16.99 -13.65
N GLU A 248 -5.00 -16.37 -13.12
CA GLU A 248 -3.78 -16.07 -13.87
C GLU A 248 -3.02 -17.36 -14.23
N ASP A 249 -2.78 -17.63 -15.52
CA ASP A 249 -2.12 -18.85 -16.03
C ASP A 249 -0.79 -19.16 -15.33
N MET A 250 -0.01 -18.10 -15.04
CA MET A 250 1.28 -18.20 -14.40
C MET A 250 1.20 -18.36 -12.87
N ALA A 251 0.04 -18.20 -12.24
CA ALA A 251 -0.09 -18.42 -10.81
C ALA A 251 0.05 -19.92 -10.46
N ILE A 252 0.37 -20.23 -9.20
CA ILE A 252 0.34 -21.62 -8.71
C ILE A 252 -1.11 -22.05 -8.52
N SER A 253 -1.98 -21.12 -8.10
CA SER A 253 -3.40 -21.33 -7.88
C SER A 253 -4.15 -21.73 -9.15
N SER A 254 -3.64 -21.41 -10.36
CA SER A 254 -4.26 -21.84 -11.63
C SER A 254 -4.41 -23.34 -11.76
N ARG A 255 -3.54 -24.10 -11.09
CA ARG A 255 -3.55 -25.57 -11.09
C ARG A 255 -4.44 -26.18 -10.01
N LEU A 256 -5.03 -25.38 -9.13
CA LEU A 256 -5.93 -25.86 -8.09
C LEU A 256 -7.29 -26.21 -8.69
N SER A 257 -7.88 -27.31 -8.26
CA SER A 257 -9.27 -27.67 -8.57
C SER A 257 -10.26 -26.83 -7.75
N GLY A 258 -11.55 -26.95 -8.06
CA GLY A 258 -12.61 -26.26 -7.31
C GLY A 258 -12.71 -24.77 -7.63
N LYS A 259 -12.51 -24.38 -8.89
CA LYS A 259 -12.70 -22.99 -9.33
C LYS A 259 -14.14 -22.55 -9.05
N VAL A 260 -14.29 -21.41 -8.39
CA VAL A 260 -15.59 -20.81 -8.10
C VAL A 260 -16.10 -20.12 -9.38
N PRO A 261 -17.36 -20.34 -9.81
CA PRO A 261 -17.94 -19.68 -10.97
C PRO A 261 -17.92 -18.15 -10.85
N GLU A 262 -17.71 -17.43 -11.96
CA GLU A 262 -17.63 -15.96 -11.97
C GLU A 262 -18.85 -15.29 -11.33
N GLU A 263 -20.04 -15.79 -11.61
CA GLU A 263 -21.28 -15.28 -11.04
C GLU A 263 -21.28 -15.35 -9.50
N VAL A 264 -20.81 -16.45 -8.93
CA VAL A 264 -20.68 -16.62 -7.47
C VAL A 264 -19.60 -15.69 -6.91
N LYS A 265 -18.48 -15.52 -7.63
CA LYS A 265 -17.41 -14.59 -7.21
C LYS A 265 -17.92 -13.14 -7.16
N GLN A 266 -18.70 -12.74 -8.16
CA GLN A 266 -19.28 -11.40 -8.21
C GLN A 266 -20.31 -11.20 -7.09
N GLN A 267 -21.22 -12.17 -6.88
CA GLN A 267 -22.18 -12.11 -5.77
C GLN A 267 -21.48 -11.98 -4.41
N ARG A 268 -20.42 -12.76 -4.18
CA ARG A 268 -19.62 -12.68 -2.95
C ARG A 268 -18.90 -11.34 -2.81
N LEU A 269 -18.40 -10.78 -3.91
CA LEU A 269 -17.74 -9.48 -3.92
C LEU A 269 -18.73 -8.38 -3.54
N ASP A 270 -19.92 -8.38 -4.14
CA ASP A 270 -20.99 -7.41 -3.86
C ASP A 270 -21.41 -7.49 -2.38
N MET A 271 -21.70 -8.69 -1.88
CA MET A 271 -22.06 -8.91 -0.46
C MET A 271 -20.97 -8.48 0.52
N LEU A 272 -19.70 -8.69 0.16
CA LEU A 272 -18.56 -8.27 0.98
C LEU A 272 -18.43 -6.74 1.01
N MET A 273 -18.58 -6.08 -0.14
CA MET A 273 -18.52 -4.62 -0.22
C MET A 273 -19.72 -3.96 0.48
N GLU A 274 -20.92 -4.52 0.37
CA GLU A 274 -22.10 -4.06 1.14
C GLU A 274 -21.87 -4.20 2.64
N THR A 275 -21.36 -5.34 3.10
CA THR A 275 -21.03 -5.56 4.52
C THR A 275 -19.97 -4.56 5.02
N GLN A 276 -18.94 -4.29 4.23
CA GLN A 276 -17.94 -3.28 4.58
C GLN A 276 -18.56 -1.87 4.63
N LEU A 277 -19.43 -1.53 3.68
CA LEU A 277 -20.05 -0.22 3.63
C LEU A 277 -20.91 0.05 4.89
N GLU A 278 -21.63 -0.97 5.38
CA GLU A 278 -22.34 -0.88 6.65
C GLU A 278 -21.40 -0.55 7.83
N VAL A 279 -20.27 -1.26 7.93
CA VAL A 279 -19.24 -1.01 8.94
C VAL A 279 -18.69 0.41 8.87
N VAL A 280 -18.37 0.89 7.66
CA VAL A 280 -17.83 2.25 7.47
C VAL A 280 -18.86 3.32 7.81
N ARG A 281 -20.12 3.13 7.43
CA ARG A 281 -21.21 4.05 7.80
C ARG A 281 -21.38 4.15 9.31
N ASP A 282 -21.27 3.04 10.02
CA ASP A 282 -21.34 3.04 11.49
C ASP A 282 -20.16 3.78 12.12
N LEU A 283 -18.93 3.51 11.66
CA LEU A 283 -17.72 4.21 12.13
C LEU A 283 -17.78 5.72 11.84
N ASN A 284 -18.16 6.11 10.62
CA ASN A 284 -18.27 7.52 10.25
C ASN A 284 -19.36 8.23 11.04
N ARG A 285 -20.51 7.56 11.29
CA ARG A 285 -21.57 8.08 12.16
C ARG A 285 -21.07 8.34 13.58
N GLU A 286 -20.32 7.42 14.17
CA GLU A 286 -19.74 7.58 15.51
C GLU A 286 -18.85 8.82 15.59
N ARG A 287 -17.99 9.03 14.59
CA ARG A 287 -17.06 10.16 14.51
C ARG A 287 -17.77 11.51 14.31
N VAL A 288 -18.82 11.53 13.49
CA VAL A 288 -19.65 12.73 13.29
C VAL A 288 -20.42 13.07 14.57
N VAL A 289 -21.01 12.09 15.24
CA VAL A 289 -21.70 12.31 16.53
C VAL A 289 -20.73 12.82 17.60
N ALA A 290 -19.50 12.30 17.63
CA ALA A 290 -18.45 12.77 18.52
C ALA A 290 -17.90 14.16 18.16
N ARG A 291 -18.20 14.67 16.96
CA ARG A 291 -17.63 15.90 16.37
C ARG A 291 -16.12 15.86 16.35
N ASP A 292 -15.57 14.76 15.87
CA ASP A 292 -14.13 14.59 15.73
C ASP A 292 -13.50 15.77 14.98
N ARG A 293 -12.30 16.16 15.43
CA ARG A 293 -11.51 17.22 14.82
C ARG A 293 -10.23 16.65 14.24
N LEU A 294 -10.10 16.69 12.93
CA LEU A 294 -9.01 16.07 12.19
C LEU A 294 -8.08 17.14 11.61
N ASP A 295 -6.78 16.84 11.53
CA ASP A 295 -5.87 17.57 10.66
C ASP A 295 -6.05 17.06 9.23
N VAL A 296 -6.53 17.91 8.34
CA VAL A 296 -6.85 17.58 6.94
C VAL A 296 -5.93 18.36 6.02
N VAL A 297 -5.15 17.65 5.19
CA VAL A 297 -4.42 18.23 4.06
C VAL A 297 -5.44 18.52 2.96
N VAL A 298 -5.54 19.76 2.53
CA VAL A 298 -6.40 20.15 1.40
C VAL A 298 -5.71 19.76 0.10
N GLU A 299 -6.41 19.09 -0.81
CA GLU A 299 -5.87 18.67 -2.11
C GLU A 299 -6.27 19.64 -3.23
N GLY A 300 -7.41 20.30 -3.12
CA GLY A 300 -7.89 21.28 -4.08
C GLY A 300 -9.40 21.52 -4.01
N CYS A 301 -9.92 22.28 -4.96
CA CYS A 301 -11.36 22.47 -5.12
C CYS A 301 -12.01 21.17 -5.62
N HIS A 302 -13.25 20.94 -5.21
CA HIS A 302 -14.07 19.88 -5.76
C HIS A 302 -14.29 20.11 -7.27
N PRO A 303 -14.14 19.09 -8.13
CA PRO A 303 -14.18 19.30 -9.59
C PRO A 303 -15.55 19.75 -10.11
N GLU A 304 -16.63 19.46 -9.38
CA GLU A 304 -18.01 19.71 -9.82
C GLU A 304 -18.76 20.74 -8.97
N LEU A 305 -18.24 21.13 -7.80
CA LEU A 305 -18.97 21.94 -6.83
C LEU A 305 -18.17 23.19 -6.45
N GLU A 306 -18.71 24.35 -6.78
CA GLU A 306 -18.09 25.65 -6.47
C GLU A 306 -18.08 25.91 -4.96
N GLY A 307 -16.96 26.40 -4.44
CA GLY A 307 -16.78 26.69 -3.01
C GLY A 307 -16.61 25.47 -2.09
N ILE A 308 -16.59 24.26 -2.66
CA ILE A 308 -16.32 23.01 -1.94
C ILE A 308 -14.88 22.58 -2.21
N PHE A 309 -14.21 22.07 -1.18
CA PHE A 309 -12.84 21.59 -1.27
C PHE A 309 -12.75 20.12 -0.89
N MET A 310 -11.71 19.45 -1.39
CA MET A 310 -11.40 18.06 -1.06
C MET A 310 -10.10 18.04 -0.27
N GLY A 311 -10.01 17.12 0.68
CA GLY A 311 -8.82 16.90 1.47
C GLY A 311 -8.76 15.50 2.03
N ARG A 312 -7.69 15.20 2.76
CA ARG A 312 -7.50 13.91 3.43
C ARG A 312 -6.87 14.13 4.79
N TYR A 313 -7.24 13.30 5.76
CA TYR A 313 -6.52 13.19 7.03
C TYR A 313 -5.58 11.98 7.01
N TYR A 314 -4.78 11.80 8.07
CA TYR A 314 -3.78 10.72 8.13
C TYR A 314 -4.39 9.31 7.93
N GLY A 315 -5.69 9.11 8.15
CA GLY A 315 -6.37 7.83 7.95
C GLY A 315 -6.79 7.53 6.52
N GLN A 316 -6.53 8.42 5.54
CA GLN A 316 -6.94 8.27 4.14
C GLN A 316 -5.74 8.37 3.20
N CYS A 317 -5.46 7.28 2.48
CA CYS A 317 -4.46 7.21 1.43
C CYS A 317 -5.01 7.81 0.11
N PRO A 318 -4.23 8.63 -0.61
CA PRO A 318 -4.67 9.20 -1.89
C PRO A 318 -5.10 8.10 -2.88
N GLU A 319 -6.08 8.42 -3.72
CA GLU A 319 -6.59 7.60 -4.84
C GLU A 319 -7.28 6.27 -4.47
N VAL A 320 -7.09 5.75 -3.25
CA VAL A 320 -7.55 4.41 -2.87
C VAL A 320 -8.55 4.37 -1.72
N ASP A 321 -8.59 5.41 -0.90
CA ASP A 321 -9.54 5.54 0.21
C ASP A 321 -10.52 6.69 -0.05
N GLY A 322 -11.53 6.83 0.82
CA GLY A 322 -12.40 8.01 0.81
C GLY A 322 -11.65 9.30 1.12
N GLN A 323 -12.36 10.41 1.04
CA GLN A 323 -11.84 11.76 1.22
C GLN A 323 -12.59 12.53 2.32
N VAL A 324 -12.13 13.75 2.59
CA VAL A 324 -12.84 14.74 3.39
C VAL A 324 -13.34 15.83 2.45
N ILE A 325 -14.66 15.95 2.33
CA ILE A 325 -15.34 17.04 1.67
C ILE A 325 -15.46 18.21 2.66
N ILE A 326 -14.83 19.33 2.33
CA ILE A 326 -14.86 20.55 3.11
C ILE A 326 -15.89 21.48 2.47
N ASN A 327 -17.06 21.57 3.09
CA ASN A 327 -18.19 22.35 2.58
C ASN A 327 -18.38 23.71 3.27
N ASP A 328 -17.60 23.98 4.31
CA ASP A 328 -17.60 25.24 5.03
C ASP A 328 -16.15 25.58 5.41
N VAL A 329 -15.63 26.67 4.84
CA VAL A 329 -14.26 27.17 5.08
C VAL A 329 -14.18 28.05 6.34
N GLY A 330 -15.28 28.19 7.08
CA GLY A 330 -15.37 28.97 8.30
C GLY A 330 -15.11 30.47 8.04
N ASN A 331 -14.25 31.05 8.88
CA ASN A 331 -13.89 32.47 8.80
C ASN A 331 -12.58 32.73 8.03
N LEU A 332 -12.15 31.80 7.18
CA LEU A 332 -10.95 32.04 6.37
C LEU A 332 -11.18 33.23 5.42
N GLU A 333 -10.25 34.19 5.41
CA GLU A 333 -10.31 35.35 4.52
C GLU A 333 -10.11 34.98 3.05
N ASN A 334 -9.41 33.86 2.80
CA ASN A 334 -9.10 33.34 1.47
C ASN A 334 -9.35 31.84 1.43
N ASP A 335 -9.53 31.31 0.22
CA ASP A 335 -9.68 29.87 -0.01
C ASP A 335 -8.54 29.06 0.61
N PRO A 336 -8.84 27.85 1.12
CA PRO A 336 -7.82 26.97 1.66
C PRO A 336 -6.79 26.58 0.60
N LEU A 337 -5.52 26.58 1.00
CA LEU A 337 -4.40 26.34 0.10
C LEU A 337 -4.13 24.83 -0.04
N PRO A 338 -4.02 24.29 -1.28
CA PRO A 338 -3.60 22.92 -1.50
C PRO A 338 -2.25 22.61 -0.83
N GLY A 339 -2.13 21.42 -0.24
CA GLY A 339 -0.96 20.96 0.51
C GLY A 339 -0.85 21.50 1.94
N LYS A 340 -1.70 22.45 2.35
CA LYS A 340 -1.73 22.95 3.73
C LYS A 340 -2.72 22.13 4.58
N ARG A 341 -2.36 21.91 5.85
CA ARG A 341 -3.21 21.27 6.84
C ARG A 341 -4.13 22.27 7.53
N TYR A 342 -5.40 21.92 7.66
CA TYR A 342 -6.42 22.67 8.38
C TYR A 342 -7.09 21.76 9.41
N LYS A 343 -7.50 22.33 10.54
CA LYS A 343 -8.36 21.61 11.50
C LYS A 343 -9.78 21.60 10.95
N VAL A 344 -10.32 20.40 10.75
CA VAL A 344 -11.68 20.20 10.24
C VAL A 344 -12.50 19.47 11.30
N GLU A 345 -13.61 20.06 11.71
CA GLU A 345 -14.62 19.42 12.56
C GLU A 345 -15.60 18.67 11.67
N LEU A 346 -15.78 17.38 11.91
CA LEU A 346 -16.72 16.55 11.15
C LEU A 346 -18.16 16.94 11.46
N THR A 347 -18.97 17.08 10.41
CA THR A 347 -20.38 17.50 10.51
C THR A 347 -21.34 16.50 9.88
N ASP A 348 -20.89 15.75 8.87
CA ASP A 348 -21.69 14.71 8.20
C ASP A 348 -20.77 13.68 7.51
N PHE A 349 -21.33 12.71 6.81
CA PHE A 349 -20.62 11.78 5.95
C PHE A 349 -21.50 11.31 4.79
N ASP A 350 -20.88 10.92 3.68
CA ASP A 350 -21.52 10.25 2.56
C ASP A 350 -20.75 8.96 2.27
N ASP A 351 -21.28 7.83 2.73
CA ASP A 351 -20.63 6.52 2.63
C ASP A 351 -19.19 6.52 3.15
N TYR A 352 -18.20 6.46 2.25
CA TYR A 352 -16.78 6.46 2.58
C TYR A 352 -16.21 7.87 2.82
N ASP A 353 -16.89 8.90 2.33
CA ASP A 353 -16.44 10.28 2.40
C ASP A 353 -16.96 10.96 3.66
N LEU A 354 -16.08 11.71 4.31
CA LEU A 354 -16.43 12.52 5.47
C LEU A 354 -16.76 13.94 5.01
N VAL A 355 -17.69 14.61 5.67
CA VAL A 355 -18.02 16.01 5.41
C VAL A 355 -17.72 16.82 6.66
N GLY A 356 -17.05 17.95 6.50
CA GLY A 356 -16.70 18.79 7.64
C GLY A 356 -16.43 20.24 7.29
N ARG A 357 -16.26 21.02 8.35
CA ARG A 357 -15.99 22.45 8.28
C ARG A 357 -14.63 22.80 8.88
N ILE A 358 -13.94 23.77 8.28
CA ILE A 358 -12.70 24.30 8.84
C ILE A 358 -13.03 25.08 10.12
N VAL A 359 -12.32 24.75 11.20
CA VAL A 359 -12.39 25.46 12.47
C VAL A 359 -11.06 26.17 12.74
N ALA A 360 -11.13 27.33 13.41
CA ALA A 360 -9.93 28.05 13.83
C ALA A 360 -9.07 27.16 14.74
N GLN A 361 -7.75 27.20 14.54
CA GLN A 361 -6.77 26.41 15.28
C GLN A 361 -6.73 26.74 16.77
#